data_AF-A0A8K1DDW3-F1
#
_entry.id   AF-A0A8K1DDW3-F1
#
_cell.length_a   1.000
_cell.length_b   1.000
_cell.length_c   1.000
_cell.angle_alpha   90.00
_cell.angle_beta   90.00
_cell.angle_gamma   90.00
#
_symmetry.space_group_name_H-M   'P 1'
#
loop_
_entity.id
_entity.type
_entity.pdbx_description
1 polymer ?
#
loop_
_entity_poly.entity_id
_entity_poly.type
_entity_poly.pdbx_seq_one_letter_code
_entity_poly.pdbx_strand_id
1 'polypeptide(L)' 'MISTKGFVIAGLDVPISDAAARIRADTGLRLPDAIIIATGLAKGARYLVTHDKELKKASRYLETISSKDLLNRFRRAKKK' A
#
# COMPACT_ATOMS: atom_id res chain seq x y z
N MET A 1 1.05 22.60 2.35
CA MET A 1 0.77 21.15 2.43
C MET A 1 1.92 20.47 3.15
N ILE A 2 1.63 19.65 4.17
CA ILE A 2 2.63 18.92 4.96
C ILE A 2 3.12 17.72 4.14
N SER A 3 4.07 17.94 3.24
CA SER A 3 4.98 16.89 2.78
C SER A 3 6.30 17.15 3.50
N THR A 4 6.62 16.33 4.49
CA THR A 4 7.96 16.33 5.10
C THR A 4 8.87 15.43 4.28
N LYS A 5 10.20 15.53 4.44
CA LYS A 5 11.19 14.77 3.64
C LYS A 5 10.97 13.24 3.61
N GLY A 6 10.16 12.67 4.49
CA GLY A 6 9.84 11.25 4.54
C GLY A 6 8.42 10.85 4.11
N PHE A 7 7.54 11.81 3.79
CA PHE A 7 6.13 11.54 3.50
C PHE A 7 5.63 12.31 2.28
N VAL A 8 4.95 11.60 1.38
CA VAL A 8 4.31 12.16 0.19
C VAL A 8 2.81 11.97 0.32
N ILE A 9 2.05 13.05 0.19
CA ILE A 9 0.59 12.98 0.04
C ILE A 9 0.30 12.77 -1.44
N ALA A 10 -0.26 11.61 -1.79
CA ALA A 10 -0.68 11.33 -3.15
C ALA A 10 -2.13 11.78 -3.36
N GLY A 11 -2.35 12.61 -4.38
CA GLY A 11 -3.70 12.95 -4.84
C GLY A 11 -4.38 11.78 -5.53
N LEU A 12 -5.71 11.79 -5.52
CA LEU A 12 -6.55 10.86 -6.26
C LEU A 12 -6.86 11.44 -7.64
N ASP A 13 -6.61 10.67 -8.69
CA ASP A 13 -6.95 11.01 -10.08
C ASP A 13 -7.81 9.92 -10.72
N VAL A 14 -8.24 10.14 -11.97
CA VAL A 14 -9.11 9.20 -12.70
C VAL A 14 -8.44 7.82 -12.86
N PRO A 15 -7.16 7.69 -13.26
CA PRO A 15 -6.49 6.39 -13.33
C PRO A 15 -6.45 5.63 -12.00
N ILE A 16 -6.10 6.29 -10.89
CA ILE A 16 -6.07 5.66 -9.56
C ILE A 16 -7.49 5.24 -9.15
N SER A 17 -8.50 6.06 -9.48
CA SER A 17 -9.91 5.76 -9.19
C SER A 17 -10.42 4.53 -9.94
N ASP A 18 -10.10 4.40 -11.24
CA ASP A 18 -10.47 3.20 -12.03
C ASP A 18 -9.77 1.94 -11.50
N ALA A 19 -8.47 2.04 -11.21
CA ALA A 19 -7.72 0.93 -10.62
C ALA A 19 -8.30 0.51 -9.25
N ALA A 20 -8.68 1.46 -8.41
CA ALA A 20 -9.34 1.18 -7.13
C ALA A 20 -10.69 0.47 -7.31
N ALA A 21 -11.49 0.87 -8.30
CA ALA A 21 -12.76 0.21 -8.61
C ALA A 21 -12.55 -1.27 -9.00
N ARG A 22 -11.54 -1.55 -9.84
CA ARG A 22 -11.16 -2.91 -10.24
C ARG A 22 -10.68 -3.75 -9.06
N ILE A 23 -9.74 -3.21 -8.27
CA ILE A 23 -9.22 -3.89 -7.07
C ILE A 23 -10.36 -4.22 -6.11
N ARG A 24 -11.29 -3.29 -5.88
CA ARG A 24 -12.46 -3.52 -5.05
C ARG A 24 -13.33 -4.65 -5.59
N ALA A 25 -13.63 -4.66 -6.89
CA ALA A 25 -14.41 -5.73 -7.51
C ALA A 25 -13.75 -7.10 -7.34
N ASP A 26 -12.43 -7.17 -7.51
CA ASP A 26 -11.66 -8.42 -7.47
C ASP A 26 -11.42 -8.98 -6.07
N THR A 27 -11.41 -8.11 -5.06
CA THR A 27 -11.01 -8.47 -3.67
C THR A 27 -12.16 -8.40 -2.67
N GLY A 28 -13.24 -7.69 -2.99
CA GLY A 28 -14.31 -7.38 -2.05
C GLY A 28 -13.90 -6.39 -0.95
N LEU A 29 -12.73 -5.75 -1.06
CA LEU A 29 -12.28 -4.75 -0.08
C LEU A 29 -13.18 -3.51 -0.09
N ARG A 30 -13.14 -2.75 1.01
CA ARG A 30 -13.83 -1.46 1.06
C ARG A 30 -13.12 -0.49 0.11
N LEU A 31 -13.87 0.50 -0.41
CA LEU A 31 -13.31 1.47 -1.35
C LEU A 31 -12.06 2.19 -0.80
N PRO A 32 -12.00 2.64 0.47
CA PRO A 32 -10.79 3.26 1.01
C PRO A 32 -9.55 2.36 0.94
N ASP A 33 -9.70 1.06 1.23
CA ASP A 33 -8.60 0.08 1.15
C ASP A 33 -8.13 -0.09 -0.30
N ALA A 34 -9.06 -0.21 -1.23
CA ALA A 34 -8.76 -0.31 -2.65
C ALA A 34 -8.05 0.94 -3.19
N ILE A 35 -8.44 2.14 -2.73
CA ILE A 35 -7.76 3.40 -3.05
C ILE A 35 -6.32 3.39 -2.53
N ILE A 36 -6.08 2.93 -1.31
CA ILE A 36 -4.73 2.84 -0.72
C ILE A 36 -3.84 1.92 -1.57
N ILE A 37 -4.36 0.76 -1.99
CA ILE A 37 -3.63 -0.22 -2.80
C ILE A 37 -3.35 0.35 -4.20
N ALA A 38 -4.36 0.90 -4.87
CA ALA A 38 -4.22 1.51 -6.20
C ALA A 38 -3.19 2.65 -6.20
N THR A 39 -3.23 3.49 -5.16
CA THR A 39 -2.27 4.59 -4.98
C THR A 39 -0.85 4.05 -4.77
N GLY A 40 -0.70 3.04 -3.92
CA GLY A 40 0.59 2.38 -3.68
C GLY A 40 1.20 1.83 -4.97
N LEU A 41 0.40 1.11 -5.77
CA LEU A 41 0.81 0.61 -7.08
C LEU A 41 1.25 1.74 -8.01
N ALA A 42 0.42 2.78 -8.16
CA ALA A 42 0.70 3.91 -9.05
C ALA A 42 1.96 4.70 -8.66
N LYS A 43 2.35 4.68 -7.37
CA LYS A 43 3.57 5.32 -6.86
C LYS A 43 4.76 4.36 -6.73
N GLY A 44 4.64 3.12 -7.18
CA GLY A 44 5.73 2.13 -7.14
C GLY A 44 6.07 1.67 -5.70
N ALA A 45 5.10 1.70 -4.79
CA ALA A 45 5.30 1.23 -3.43
C ALA A 45 5.59 -0.27 -3.42
N ARG A 46 6.66 -0.66 -2.71
CA ARG A 46 7.05 -2.06 -2.55
C ARG A 46 6.21 -2.80 -1.51
N TYR A 47 5.81 -2.08 -0.46
CA TYR A 47 5.15 -2.66 0.71
C TYR A 47 3.91 -1.87 1.11
N LEU A 48 2.86 -2.59 1.47
CA LEU A 48 1.72 -2.06 2.21
C LEU A 48 1.92 -2.42 3.69
N VAL A 49 2.31 -1.43 4.48
CA VAL A 49 2.59 -1.65 5.90
C VAL A 49 1.28 -1.62 6.67
N THR A 50 0.86 -2.76 7.20
CA THR A 50 -0.44 -2.87 7.90
C THR A 50 -0.47 -4.03 8.89
N HIS A 51 -1.33 -3.91 9.91
CA HIS A 51 -1.71 -5.01 10.80
C HIS A 51 -3.10 -5.55 10.48
N ASP A 52 -3.83 -4.92 9.56
CA ASP A 52 -5.15 -5.38 9.15
C ASP A 52 -5.02 -6.65 8.30
N LYS A 53 -5.69 -7.71 8.75
CA LYS A 53 -5.70 -9.01 8.07
C LYS A 53 -6.56 -8.98 6.81
N GLU A 54 -7.56 -8.11 6.73
CA GLU A 54 -8.42 -7.98 5.54
C GLU A 54 -7.62 -7.52 4.33
N LEU A 55 -6.65 -6.63 4.52
CA LEU A 55 -5.76 -6.14 3.46
C LEU A 55 -4.87 -7.23 2.84
N LYS A 56 -4.74 -8.40 3.48
CA LYS A 56 -4.07 -9.56 2.86
C LYS A 56 -4.77 -10.04 1.59
N LYS A 57 -6.06 -9.74 1.41
CA LYS A 57 -6.81 -10.02 0.17
C LYS A 57 -6.18 -9.33 -1.06
N ALA A 58 -5.41 -8.26 -0.83
CA ALA A 58 -4.69 -7.52 -1.86
C ALA A 58 -3.22 -7.93 -2.04
N SER A 59 -2.77 -9.03 -1.42
CA SER A 59 -1.38 -9.52 -1.53
C SER A 59 -0.93 -9.79 -2.97
N ARG A 60 -1.86 -10.05 -3.89
CA ARG A 60 -1.57 -10.18 -5.33
C ARG A 60 -1.15 -8.87 -6.00
N TYR A 61 -1.50 -7.73 -5.39
CA TYR A 61 -1.20 -6.39 -5.89
C TYR A 61 0.03 -5.81 -5.22
N LEU A 62 0.10 -5.90 -3.89
CA LEU A 62 1.17 -5.27 -3.12
C LEU A 62 1.55 -6.14 -1.92
N GLU A 63 2.86 -6.28 -1.65
CA GLU A 63 3.33 -7.10 -0.54
C GLU A 63 2.90 -6.47 0.80
N THR A 64 2.00 -7.13 1.51
CA THR A 64 1.57 -6.70 2.84
C THR A 64 2.58 -7.14 3.90
N ILE A 65 2.98 -6.24 4.79
CA ILE A 65 3.95 -6.52 5.85
C ILE A 65 3.59 -5.78 7.14
N SER A 66 3.86 -6.37 8.30
CA SER A 66 3.72 -5.65 9.57
C SER A 66 4.85 -4.64 9.76
N SER A 67 4.61 -3.58 10.54
CA SER A 67 5.65 -2.60 10.86
C SER A 67 6.86 -3.25 11.55
N LYS A 68 6.61 -4.26 12.40
CA LYS A 68 7.65 -5.03 13.10
C LYS A 68 8.53 -5.81 12.11
N ASP A 69 7.92 -6.50 11.16
CA ASP A 69 8.65 -7.32 10.19
C ASP A 69 9.44 -6.47 9.20
N LEU A 70 8.87 -5.33 8.79
CA LEU A 70 9.57 -4.36 7.95
C LEU A 70 10.83 -3.83 8.64
N LEU A 71 10.72 -3.44 9.91
CA LEU A 71 11.87 -2.95 10.69
C LEU A 71 12.95 -4.04 10.85
N ASN A 72 12.53 -5.28 11.10
CA ASN A 72 13.44 -6.42 11.19
C ASN A 72 14.19 -6.67 9.87
N ARG A 73 13.51 -6.53 8.72
CA ARG A 73 14.16 -6.63 7.39
C ARG A 73 15.21 -5.54 7.20
N PHE A 74 14.90 -4.27 7.51
CA PHE A 74 15.87 -3.18 7.38
C PHE A 74 17.09 -3.35 8.30
N ARG A 75 16.88 -3.82 9.54
CA ARG A 75 17.98 -4.11 10.47
C ARG A 75 18.90 -5.22 9.97
N ARG A 76 18.36 -6.25 9.31
CA ARG A 76 19.17 -7.32 8.70
C ARG A 76 19.91 -6.83 7.47
N ALA A 77 19.29 -5.99 6.64
CA ALA A 77 19.92 -5.44 5.44
C ALA A 77 21.10 -4.51 5.78
N LYS A 78 21.05 -3.76 6.89
CA LYS A 78 22.16 -2.90 7.36
C LYS A 78 23.36 -3.66 7.96
N LYS A 79 23.21 -4.95 8.27
CA LYS A 79 24.27 -5.78 8.86
C LYS A 79 25.08 -6.56 7.80
N LYS A 80 24.66 -6.52 6.54
CA LYS A 80 25.40 -7.03 5.39
C LYS A 80 26.11 -5.87 4.72
#